data_AF-A0A0A1NTQ5-F1
#
_entry.id   AF-A0A0A1NTQ5-F1
#
_cell.length_a   1.000
_cell.length_b   1.000
_cell.length_c   1.000
_cell.angle_alpha   90.00
_cell.angle_beta   90.00
_cell.angle_gamma   90.00
#
_symmetry.space_group_name_H-M   'P 1'
#
loop_
_entity.id
_entity.type
_entity.pdbx_description
1 polymer ?
#
loop_
_entity_poly.entity_id
_entity_poly.type
_entity_poly.pdbx_seq_one_letter_code
_entity_poly.pdbx_strand_id
1 'polypeptide(L)'
;MSLLEQVTEELAKIELKDDDISEYIAGIIQDDSMEDDEKREVITGFLAEATEKSTENLIDTLLDEWKSLVKKREKEEEEKRSKLLEEAKVREEERRRKVEQEKQEREAQCTSQKQLTKEEKEARELLMREYGYVSEEEGEKDKEKKKEDGDNQQKDRRKGKGSHHQNSSAIGK
;
A
#
# COMPACT_ATOMS: atom_id res chain seq x y z
N MET A 1 -8.45 15.53 -26.96
CA MET A 1 -8.65 16.94 -27.32
C MET A 1 -8.51 17.74 -26.03
N SER A 2 -7.73 18.80 -26.06
CA SER A 2 -7.61 19.74 -24.94
C SER A 2 -8.85 20.63 -24.87
N LEU A 3 -9.10 21.27 -23.72
CA LEU A 3 -10.20 22.23 -23.61
C LEU A 3 -10.05 23.38 -24.61
N LEU A 4 -8.83 23.89 -24.79
CA LEU A 4 -8.56 24.99 -25.72
C LEU A 4 -8.93 24.61 -27.16
N GLU A 5 -8.57 23.39 -27.59
CA GLU A 5 -8.95 22.87 -28.90
C GLU A 5 -10.48 22.79 -29.06
N GLN A 6 -11.20 22.32 -28.04
CA GLN A 6 -12.67 22.26 -28.05
C GLN A 6 -13.29 23.65 -28.17
N VAL A 7 -12.82 24.61 -27.35
CA VAL A 7 -13.28 25.99 -27.38
C VAL A 7 -13.05 26.60 -28.77
N THR A 8 -11.87 26.42 -29.34
CA THR A 8 -11.55 26.92 -30.69
C THR A 8 -12.43 26.28 -31.77
N GLU A 9 -12.69 24.97 -31.70
CA GLU A 9 -13.57 24.29 -32.66
C GLU A 9 -15.02 24.76 -32.55
N GLU A 10 -15.52 24.96 -31.32
CA GLU A 10 -16.87 25.46 -31.08
C GLU A 10 -17.03 26.90 -31.58
N LEU A 11 -16.10 27.81 -31.25
CA LEU A 11 -16.15 29.20 -31.71
C LEU A 11 -16.01 29.30 -33.24
N ALA A 12 -15.25 28.40 -33.86
CA ALA A 12 -15.14 28.32 -35.31
C ALA A 12 -16.49 28.04 -36.01
N LYS A 13 -17.44 27.37 -35.35
CA LYS A 13 -18.80 27.12 -35.91
C LYS A 13 -19.62 28.39 -36.03
N ILE A 14 -19.36 29.38 -35.19
CA ILE A 14 -19.94 30.72 -35.29
C ILE A 14 -19.02 31.69 -36.05
N GLU A 15 -18.05 31.18 -36.82
CA GLU A 15 -17.05 31.96 -37.56
C GLU A 15 -16.23 32.93 -36.69
N LEU A 16 -16.17 32.69 -35.38
CA LEU A 16 -15.31 33.42 -34.46
C LEU A 16 -14.02 32.61 -34.30
N LYS A 17 -13.01 32.95 -35.10
CA LYS A 17 -11.71 32.27 -35.12
C LYS A 17 -10.65 33.22 -34.62
N ASP A 18 -10.55 33.30 -33.31
CA ASP A 18 -9.61 34.17 -32.61
C ASP A 18 -9.03 33.38 -31.43
N ASP A 19 -7.72 33.17 -31.46
CA ASP A 19 -7.02 32.35 -30.47
C ASP A 19 -7.02 33.03 -29.08
N ASP A 20 -7.00 34.36 -29.01
CA ASP A 20 -7.03 35.11 -27.75
C ASP A 20 -8.40 34.99 -27.09
N ILE A 21 -9.47 35.04 -27.89
CA ILE A 21 -10.85 34.79 -27.44
C ILE A 21 -10.99 33.35 -26.92
N SER A 22 -10.45 32.38 -27.65
CA SER A 22 -10.46 30.98 -27.23
C SER A 22 -9.72 30.76 -25.91
N GLU A 23 -8.54 31.35 -25.74
CA GLU A 23 -7.73 31.23 -24.52
C GLU A 23 -8.44 31.87 -23.32
N TYR A 24 -9.03 33.05 -23.51
CA TYR A 24 -9.79 33.72 -22.46
C TYR A 24 -10.99 32.91 -21.99
N ILE A 25 -11.81 32.39 -22.92
CA ILE A 25 -12.97 31.56 -22.61
C ILE A 25 -12.54 30.25 -21.94
N ALA A 26 -11.47 29.61 -22.43
CA ALA A 26 -10.92 28.42 -21.80
C ALA A 26 -10.45 28.71 -20.36
N GLY A 27 -9.87 29.87 -20.10
CA GLY A 27 -9.49 30.33 -18.77
C GLY A 27 -10.68 30.45 -17.82
N ILE A 28 -11.78 31.05 -18.27
CA ILE A 28 -13.02 31.15 -17.46
C ILE A 28 -13.59 29.77 -17.15
N ILE A 29 -13.65 28.88 -18.15
CA ILE A 29 -14.20 27.53 -17.97
C ILE A 29 -13.38 26.73 -16.93
N GLN A 30 -12.06 26.87 -16.95
CA GLN A 30 -11.14 26.21 -16.02
C GLN A 30 -11.13 26.80 -14.62
N ASP A 31 -11.70 27.99 -14.42
CA ASP A 31 -11.68 28.63 -13.11
C ASP A 31 -12.64 27.93 -12.14
N ASP A 32 -12.13 27.06 -11.29
CA ASP A 32 -12.92 26.34 -10.29
C ASP A 32 -13.46 27.25 -9.16
N SER A 33 -13.05 28.52 -9.10
CA SER A 33 -13.56 29.49 -8.12
C SER A 33 -14.87 30.15 -8.54
N MET A 34 -15.23 30.07 -9.82
CA MET A 34 -16.48 30.62 -10.37
C MET A 34 -17.54 29.53 -10.52
N GLU A 35 -18.79 29.87 -10.20
CA GLU A 35 -19.92 28.97 -10.46
C GLU A 35 -20.28 28.95 -11.96
N ASP A 36 -20.89 27.86 -12.43
CA ASP A 36 -21.21 27.72 -13.86
C ASP A 36 -22.15 28.80 -14.38
N ASP A 37 -23.08 29.27 -13.55
CA ASP A 37 -24.00 30.36 -13.89
C ASP A 37 -23.24 31.68 -14.06
N GLU A 38 -22.26 31.96 -13.18
CA GLU A 38 -21.38 33.13 -13.31
C GLU A 38 -20.50 33.02 -14.55
N LYS A 39 -19.90 31.84 -14.81
CA LYS A 39 -19.12 31.58 -16.02
C LYS A 39 -19.95 31.83 -17.28
N ARG A 40 -21.18 31.33 -17.30
CA ARG A 40 -22.12 31.55 -18.38
C ARG A 40 -22.38 33.03 -18.59
N GLU A 41 -22.70 33.77 -17.53
CA GLU A 41 -22.97 35.21 -17.64
C GLU A 41 -21.77 35.98 -18.21
N VAL A 42 -20.57 35.71 -17.69
CA VAL A 42 -19.33 36.38 -18.13
C VAL A 42 -19.01 36.05 -19.59
N ILE A 43 -19.07 34.78 -19.98
CA ILE A 43 -18.82 34.35 -21.37
C ILE A 43 -19.88 34.92 -22.30
N THR A 44 -21.15 34.95 -21.87
CA THR A 44 -22.24 35.52 -22.66
C THR A 44 -22.03 37.01 -22.90
N GLY A 45 -21.71 37.78 -21.86
CA GLY A 45 -21.43 39.21 -21.97
C GLY A 45 -20.25 39.50 -22.88
N PHE A 46 -19.16 38.74 -22.74
CA PHE A 46 -17.97 38.86 -23.58
C PHE A 46 -18.26 38.54 -25.05
N LEU A 47 -18.96 37.44 -25.33
CA LEU A 47 -19.28 37.04 -26.69
C LEU A 47 -20.29 37.98 -27.36
N ALA A 48 -21.20 38.60 -26.59
CA ALA A 48 -22.14 39.59 -27.12
C ALA A 48 -21.42 40.86 -27.64
N GLU A 49 -20.23 41.17 -27.13
CA GLU A 49 -19.38 42.25 -27.65
C GLU A 49 -18.56 41.80 -28.87
N ALA A 50 -18.19 40.52 -28.94
CA ALA A 50 -17.34 39.97 -30.00
C ALA A 50 -18.13 39.51 -31.24
N THR A 51 -19.39 39.11 -31.09
CA THR A 51 -20.20 38.53 -32.17
C THR A 51 -21.70 38.79 -31.97
N GLU A 52 -22.43 38.91 -33.09
CA GLU A 52 -23.90 39.05 -33.08
C GLU A 52 -24.63 37.69 -33.21
N LYS A 53 -23.87 36.58 -33.28
CA LYS A 53 -24.44 35.25 -33.45
C LYS A 53 -24.95 34.67 -32.14
N SER A 54 -25.88 33.72 -32.23
CA SER A 54 -26.39 32.99 -31.07
C SER A 54 -25.29 32.12 -30.45
N THR A 55 -25.06 32.31 -29.14
CA THR A 55 -24.02 31.62 -28.36
C THR A 55 -24.58 30.79 -27.20
N GLU A 56 -25.89 30.83 -26.94
CA GLU A 56 -26.50 30.17 -25.78
C GLU A 56 -26.17 28.67 -25.74
N ASN A 57 -26.46 27.94 -26.83
CA ASN A 57 -26.17 26.50 -26.90
C ASN A 57 -24.67 26.18 -26.91
N LEU A 58 -23.83 27.14 -27.34
CA LEU A 58 -22.38 26.97 -27.40
C LEU A 58 -21.81 26.85 -25.99
N ILE A 59 -22.23 27.77 -25.12
CA ILE A 59 -21.72 27.90 -23.76
C ILE A 59 -22.13 26.66 -22.94
N ASP A 60 -23.37 26.20 -23.09
CA ASP A 60 -23.88 24.97 -22.45
C ASP A 60 -23.01 23.78 -22.83
N THR A 61 -22.76 23.63 -24.13
CA THR A 61 -21.97 22.52 -24.67
C THR A 61 -20.56 22.54 -24.08
N LEU A 62 -19.90 23.70 -24.07
CA LEU A 62 -18.54 23.85 -23.54
C LEU A 62 -18.46 23.51 -22.05
N LEU A 63 -19.42 23.99 -21.24
CA LEU A 63 -19.45 23.72 -19.80
C LEU A 63 -19.72 22.23 -19.51
N ASP A 64 -20.66 21.62 -20.22
CA ASP A 64 -21.01 20.20 -20.05
C ASP A 64 -19.89 19.26 -20.51
N GLU A 65 -19.22 19.59 -21.60
CA GLU A 65 -18.05 18.85 -22.07
C GLU A 65 -16.89 18.95 -21.08
N TRP A 66 -16.63 20.14 -20.54
CA TRP A 66 -15.60 20.33 -19.53
C TRP A 66 -15.88 19.49 -18.27
N LYS A 67 -17.11 19.56 -17.74
CA LYS A 67 -17.53 18.72 -16.60
C LYS A 67 -17.35 17.23 -16.88
N SER A 68 -17.66 16.80 -18.08
CA SER A 68 -17.51 15.41 -18.50
C SER A 68 -16.04 14.99 -18.56
N LEU A 69 -15.15 15.88 -19.05
CA LEU A 69 -13.71 15.66 -19.05
C LEU A 69 -13.12 15.60 -17.64
N VAL A 70 -13.53 16.50 -16.75
CA VAL A 70 -13.10 16.51 -15.34
C VAL A 70 -13.49 15.21 -14.65
N LYS A 71 -14.78 14.82 -14.74
CA LYS A 71 -15.26 13.55 -14.15
C LYS A 71 -14.53 12.34 -14.70
N LYS A 72 -14.22 12.33 -16.00
CA LYS A 72 -13.47 11.23 -16.61
C LYS A 72 -12.03 11.18 -16.07
N ARG A 73 -11.37 12.32 -15.93
CA ARG A 73 -10.02 12.42 -15.37
C ARG A 73 -9.98 11.93 -13.92
N GLU A 74 -10.92 12.38 -13.09
CA GLU A 74 -11.02 11.96 -11.69
C GLU A 74 -11.20 10.44 -11.58
N LYS A 75 -12.08 9.87 -12.40
CA LYS A 75 -12.29 8.42 -12.44
C LYS A 75 -11.03 7.65 -12.85
N GLU A 76 -10.32 8.14 -13.88
CA GLU A 76 -9.07 7.51 -14.32
C GLU A 76 -7.97 7.60 -13.26
N GLU A 77 -7.89 8.70 -12.52
CA GLU A 77 -6.95 8.87 -11.40
C GLU A 77 -7.29 7.95 -10.22
N GLU A 78 -8.57 7.83 -9.88
CA GLU A 78 -9.03 6.89 -8.85
C GLU A 78 -8.73 5.43 -9.23
N GLU A 79 -9.00 5.04 -10.48
CA GLU A 79 -8.67 3.70 -10.98
C GLU A 79 -7.16 3.42 -10.95
N LYS A 80 -6.33 4.40 -11.34
CA LYS A 80 -4.86 4.28 -11.25
C LYS A 80 -4.40 4.12 -9.81
N ARG A 81 -4.95 4.93 -8.88
CA ARG A 81 -4.64 4.85 -7.45
C ARG A 81 -5.04 3.49 -6.87
N SER A 82 -6.22 2.99 -7.24
CA SER A 82 -6.72 1.68 -6.82
C SER A 82 -5.81 0.55 -7.31
N LYS A 83 -5.40 0.57 -8.58
CA LYS A 83 -4.46 -0.41 -9.15
C LYS A 83 -3.11 -0.42 -8.42
N LEU A 84 -2.54 0.75 -8.13
CA LEU A 84 -1.27 0.85 -7.39
C LEU A 84 -1.37 0.28 -5.98
N LEU A 85 -2.49 0.52 -5.28
CA LEU A 85 -2.74 -0.05 -3.97
C LEU A 85 -2.88 -1.57 -4.02
N GLU A 86 -3.58 -2.09 -5.03
CA GLU A 86 -3.75 -3.53 -5.20
C GLU A 86 -2.43 -4.23 -5.56
N GLU A 87 -1.65 -3.66 -6.48
CA GLU A 87 -0.31 -4.16 -6.79
C GLU A 87 0.61 -4.16 -5.56
N ALA A 88 0.53 -3.15 -4.70
CA ALA A 88 1.29 -3.11 -3.46
C ALA A 88 0.86 -4.21 -2.47
N LYS A 89 -0.45 -4.49 -2.36
CA LYS A 89 -0.96 -5.59 -1.53
C LYS A 89 -0.51 -6.95 -2.04
N VAL A 90 -0.66 -7.20 -3.34
CA VAL A 90 -0.23 -8.48 -3.96
C VAL A 90 1.26 -8.71 -3.72
N ARG A 91 2.09 -7.68 -3.92
CA ARG A 91 3.54 -7.78 -3.69
C ARG A 91 3.87 -8.09 -2.22
N GLU A 92 3.17 -7.47 -1.26
CA GLU A 92 3.38 -7.75 0.16
C GLU A 92 2.90 -9.16 0.54
N GLU A 93 1.79 -9.64 -0.03
CA GLU A 93 1.30 -11.00 0.17
C GLU A 93 2.27 -12.05 -0.39
N GLU A 94 2.79 -11.84 -1.59
CA GLU A 94 3.83 -12.68 -2.19
C GLU A 94 5.10 -12.72 -1.34
N ARG A 95 5.54 -11.56 -0.82
CA ARG A 95 6.69 -11.48 0.08
C ARG A 95 6.46 -12.27 1.36
N ARG A 96 5.27 -12.16 1.97
CA ARG A 96 4.90 -12.92 3.17
C ARG A 96 4.86 -14.41 2.90
N ARG A 97 4.27 -14.82 1.78
CA ARG A 97 4.21 -16.23 1.38
C ARG A 97 5.61 -16.81 1.19
N LYS A 98 6.52 -16.08 0.55
CA LYS A 98 7.90 -16.51 0.34
C LYS A 98 8.65 -16.69 1.67
N VAL A 99 8.51 -15.75 2.60
CA VAL A 99 9.13 -15.85 3.93
C VAL A 99 8.59 -17.05 4.71
N GLU A 100 7.29 -17.31 4.64
CA GLU A 100 6.68 -18.47 5.32
C GLU A 100 7.14 -19.79 4.69
N GLN A 101 7.26 -19.87 3.37
CA GLN A 101 7.81 -21.03 2.68
C GLN A 101 9.27 -21.30 3.07
N GLU A 102 10.14 -20.28 3.05
CA GLU A 102 11.54 -20.41 3.46
C GLU A 102 11.67 -20.87 4.92
N LYS A 103 10.78 -20.38 5.80
CA LYS A 103 10.73 -20.81 7.20
C LYS A 103 10.35 -22.29 7.33
N GLN A 104 9.30 -22.72 6.63
CA GLN A 104 8.85 -24.13 6.64
C GLN A 104 9.92 -25.07 6.07
N GLU A 105 10.59 -24.68 4.99
CA GLU A 105 11.70 -25.43 4.41
C GLU A 105 12.88 -25.55 5.41
N ARG A 106 13.23 -24.47 6.09
CA ARG A 106 14.28 -24.47 7.12
C ARG A 106 13.92 -25.36 8.31
N GLU A 107 12.66 -25.34 8.76
CA GLU A 107 12.17 -26.20 9.82
C GLU A 107 12.17 -27.68 9.40
N ALA A 108 11.75 -28.00 8.17
CA ALA A 108 11.82 -29.35 7.61
C ALA A 108 13.26 -29.86 7.46
N GLN A 109 14.19 -28.99 7.06
CA GLN A 109 15.61 -29.32 6.98
C GLN A 109 16.21 -29.56 8.37
N CYS A 110 15.85 -28.74 9.37
CA CYS A 110 16.34 -28.91 10.73
C CYS A 110 15.76 -30.17 11.40
N THR A 111 14.50 -30.51 11.14
CA THR A 111 13.89 -31.74 11.65
C THR A 111 14.48 -32.98 10.99
N SER A 112 14.73 -32.97 9.68
CA SER A 112 15.43 -34.08 9.00
C SER A 112 16.86 -34.27 9.50
N GLN A 113 17.63 -33.20 9.71
CA GLN A 113 18.98 -33.29 10.29
C GLN A 113 19.01 -33.79 11.74
N LYS A 114 17.93 -33.61 12.51
CA LYS A 114 17.83 -34.06 13.92
C LYS A 114 17.34 -35.49 14.07
N GLN A 115 16.88 -36.12 12.99
CA GLN A 115 16.45 -37.52 13.04
C GLN A 115 17.67 -38.44 12.92
N LEU A 116 18.14 -38.93 14.06
CA LEU A 116 19.13 -40.01 14.09
C LEU A 116 18.47 -41.33 13.62
N THR A 117 19.19 -42.07 12.79
CA THR A 117 18.84 -43.45 12.41
C THR A 117 18.89 -44.39 13.64
N LYS A 118 18.34 -45.60 13.51
CA LYS A 118 18.32 -46.56 14.62
C LYS A 118 19.74 -46.90 15.12
N GLU A 119 20.66 -47.13 14.19
CA GLU A 119 22.07 -47.42 14.49
C GLU A 119 22.78 -46.23 15.15
N GLU A 120 22.54 -45.00 14.67
CA GLU A 120 23.11 -43.79 15.28
C GLU A 120 22.54 -43.52 16.69
N LYS A 121 21.26 -43.85 16.93
CA LYS A 121 20.65 -43.78 18.26
C LYS A 121 21.30 -44.77 19.22
N GLU A 122 21.46 -46.02 18.79
CA GLU A 122 22.11 -47.07 19.57
C GLU A 122 23.58 -46.70 19.87
N ALA A 123 24.32 -46.19 18.87
CA ALA A 123 25.69 -45.71 19.06
C ALA A 123 25.78 -44.52 20.04
N ARG A 124 24.83 -43.57 19.94
CA ARG A 124 24.74 -42.45 20.90
C ARG A 124 24.43 -42.94 22.31
N GLU A 125 23.55 -43.91 22.47
CA GLU A 125 23.19 -44.47 23.78
C GLU A 125 24.36 -45.24 24.40
N LEU A 126 25.07 -46.04 23.60
CA LEU A 126 26.29 -46.73 24.03
C LEU A 126 27.35 -45.73 24.49
N LEU A 127 27.57 -44.66 23.74
CA LEU A 127 28.50 -43.58 24.08
C LEU A 127 28.08 -42.90 25.40
N MET A 128 26.79 -42.60 25.56
CA MET A 128 26.28 -42.00 26.81
C MET A 128 26.47 -42.92 28.02
N ARG A 129 26.34 -44.24 27.84
CA ARG A 129 26.61 -45.23 28.89
C ARG A 129 28.10 -45.30 29.26
N GLU A 130 28.98 -45.28 28.26
CA GLU A 130 30.44 -45.29 28.46
C GLU A 130 30.94 -44.08 29.29
N TYR A 131 30.37 -42.90 29.05
CA TYR A 131 30.69 -41.69 29.83
C TYR A 131 29.85 -41.54 31.11
N GLY A 132 29.06 -42.55 31.49
CA GLY A 132 28.30 -42.57 32.74
C GLY A 132 27.12 -41.61 32.80
N TYR A 133 26.61 -41.14 31.65
CA TYR A 133 25.42 -40.30 31.58
C TYR A 133 24.10 -41.10 31.68
N VAL A 134 24.17 -42.43 31.48
CA VAL A 134 23.03 -43.36 31.65
C VAL A 134 23.49 -44.49 32.57
N SER A 135 22.99 -44.51 33.81
CA SER A 135 23.21 -45.62 34.74
C SER A 135 22.42 -46.85 34.30
N GLU A 136 23.00 -48.04 34.32
CA GLU A 136 22.36 -49.32 33.98
C GLU A 136 21.27 -49.78 34.99
N GLU A 137 20.66 -48.85 35.73
CA GLU A 137 19.63 -49.12 36.71
C GLU A 137 18.26 -48.67 36.19
N GLU A 138 17.80 -49.23 35.08
CA GLU A 138 16.37 -49.22 34.75
C GLU A 138 16.01 -50.39 33.80
N GLY A 139 16.14 -51.60 34.34
CA GLY A 139 15.47 -52.78 33.82
C GLY A 139 14.07 -52.90 34.43
N GLU A 140 13.04 -52.79 33.58
CA GLU A 140 11.66 -53.26 33.77
C GLU A 140 10.96 -52.97 35.11
N LYS A 141 10.18 -51.87 35.20
CA LYS A 141 8.90 -51.88 35.93
C LYS A 141 7.86 -50.96 35.29
N ASP A 142 6.92 -51.58 34.59
CA ASP A 142 5.59 -51.03 34.40
C ASP A 142 4.88 -50.99 35.77
N LYS A 143 4.58 -49.78 36.32
CA LYS A 143 3.43 -49.43 37.18
C LYS A 143 3.61 -48.10 37.96
N GLU A 144 2.63 -47.22 37.75
CA GLU A 144 2.01 -46.25 38.67
C GLU A 144 2.83 -45.39 39.67
N LYS A 145 2.71 -44.07 39.43
CA LYS A 145 2.33 -42.98 40.36
C LYS A 145 3.32 -42.40 41.40
N LYS A 146 3.27 -41.05 41.40
CA LYS A 146 3.56 -40.02 42.43
C LYS A 146 5.01 -39.53 42.50
N LYS A 147 5.25 -38.24 42.13
CA LYS A 147 5.36 -37.03 42.99
C LYS A 147 6.60 -37.11 43.89
N GLU A 148 7.49 -36.14 44.05
CA GLU A 148 7.43 -34.67 43.94
C GLU A 148 8.89 -34.16 43.99
N ASP A 149 9.10 -32.97 43.42
CA ASP A 149 10.06 -31.92 43.77
C ASP A 149 11.59 -32.16 43.81
N GLY A 150 12.28 -31.34 43.00
CA GLY A 150 13.72 -31.15 43.01
C GLY A 150 14.12 -29.92 42.20
N ASP A 151 13.81 -28.75 42.73
CA ASP A 151 14.30 -27.42 42.36
C ASP A 151 15.75 -27.41 41.82
N ASN A 152 15.97 -26.88 40.60
CA ASN A 152 17.21 -26.15 40.33
C ASN A 152 17.07 -25.11 39.20
N GLN A 153 16.62 -23.92 39.62
CA GLN A 153 17.20 -22.63 39.23
C GLN A 153 17.25 -22.26 37.74
N GLN A 154 16.20 -21.56 37.34
CA GLN A 154 16.21 -20.48 36.36
C GLN A 154 17.32 -19.45 36.71
N LYS A 155 18.51 -19.60 36.11
CA LYS A 155 19.57 -18.57 36.16
C LYS A 155 19.19 -17.41 35.24
N ASP A 156 18.49 -16.46 35.85
CA ASP A 156 18.30 -15.09 35.40
C ASP A 156 19.66 -14.44 35.11
N ARG A 157 20.07 -14.40 33.84
CA ARG A 157 21.26 -13.66 33.39
C ARG A 157 20.89 -12.20 33.17
N ARG A 158 20.88 -11.41 34.25
CA ARG A 158 21.02 -9.94 34.17
C ARG A 158 22.43 -9.49 34.54
N LYS A 159 23.23 -9.05 33.56
CA LYS A 159 23.92 -7.74 33.59
C LYS A 159 24.78 -7.46 32.35
N GLY A 160 24.57 -6.28 31.78
CA GLY A 160 25.41 -5.62 30.78
C GLY A 160 24.61 -4.58 29.98
N LYS A 161 24.06 -3.54 30.61
CA LYS A 161 24.53 -2.13 30.49
C LYS A 161 24.77 -1.68 29.03
N GLY A 162 23.93 -0.76 28.54
CA GLY A 162 24.31 0.12 27.43
C GLY A 162 23.16 0.78 26.66
N SER A 163 22.85 2.02 27.00
CA SER A 163 22.25 3.07 26.15
C SER A 163 20.79 2.91 25.70
N HIS A 164 19.88 3.40 26.54
CA HIS A 164 18.58 3.91 26.12
C HIS A 164 18.80 5.31 25.52
N HIS A 165 18.77 5.44 24.19
CA HIS A 165 18.64 6.73 23.52
C HIS A 165 17.16 7.10 23.56
N GLN A 166 16.78 8.02 24.45
CA GLN A 166 15.45 8.63 24.44
C GLN A 166 15.53 9.99 23.77
N ASN A 167 14.77 10.12 22.69
CA ASN A 167 14.39 11.36 22.03
C ASN A 167 13.74 12.31 23.05
N SER A 168 14.26 13.53 23.18
CA SER A 168 13.58 14.64 23.82
C SER A 168 12.93 15.52 22.75
N SER A 169 11.61 15.41 22.61
CA SER A 169 10.78 16.46 22.00
C SER A 169 10.31 17.44 23.09
N ALA A 170 10.62 18.72 22.85
CA ALA A 170 9.79 19.91 23.07
C ALA A 170 9.38 20.38 24.49
N ILE A 171 9.15 21.70 24.54
CA ILE A 171 8.65 22.59 25.61
C ILE A 171 9.81 23.25 26.40
N GLY A 172 10.09 24.55 26.32
CA GLY A 172 9.31 25.71 25.89
C GLY A 172 9.43 26.78 26.97
N LYS A 173 10.07 27.91 26.65
CA LYS A 173 9.89 29.25 27.23
C LYS A 173 10.81 30.24 26.52
#